data_AF-A0A936G7T1-F1
#
_entry.id   AF-A0A936G7T1-F1
#
_cell.length_a   1.000
_cell.length_b   1.000
_cell.length_c   1.000
_cell.angle_alpha   90.00
_cell.angle_beta   90.00
_cell.angle_gamma   90.00
#
_symmetry.space_group_name_H-M   'P 1'
#
loop_
_entity.id
_entity.type
_entity.pdbx_description
1 polymer ?
#
loop_
_entity_poly.entity_id
_entity_poly.type
_entity_poly.pdbx_seq_one_letter_code
_entity_poly.pdbx_strand_id
1 'polypeptide(L)'
;MTWSTKLGLQMYTRLLTHPKLYAVSQKFASLGSFLLSPRSQWMRLPTFTGWGLSKDLPRFAGKPFRERWGSKQVEKYTGGQVDTKTSKQVNTDTVKYDAVPVSPVSLFTTELSALSGHVYQTKHPTQSIIEFLVSRNIQKILLEPNTLDESLLQKANIEFTYETDPQILVGVTNALCGLADTGSVLEADGALHASLLPEIHIAILKSKDILPSLSDAIDLVKDKKAAVFITGPSRTADIEMTLTIGVHGPKEIHVFIENQEEEIASPNEHSSQTDTR
;
A
#
# COMPACT_ATOMS: atom_id res chain seq x y z
N MET A 1 -39.03 -10.13 -9.39
CA MET A 1 -38.61 -10.81 -8.16
C MET A 1 -39.82 -11.53 -7.58
N THR A 2 -39.76 -12.84 -7.37
CA THR A 2 -40.90 -13.66 -6.90
C THR A 2 -41.21 -13.40 -5.41
N TRP A 3 -42.42 -13.70 -4.97
CA TRP A 3 -42.80 -13.54 -3.55
C TRP A 3 -41.92 -14.38 -2.61
N SER A 4 -41.53 -15.60 -3.04
CA SER A 4 -40.61 -16.48 -2.32
C SER A 4 -39.21 -15.89 -2.16
N THR A 5 -38.68 -15.21 -3.18
CA THR A 5 -37.36 -14.57 -3.10
C THR A 5 -37.38 -13.33 -2.20
N LYS A 6 -38.46 -12.55 -2.22
CA LYS A 6 -38.62 -11.40 -1.32
C LYS A 6 -38.72 -11.82 0.16
N LEU A 7 -39.49 -12.86 0.45
CA LEU A 7 -39.60 -13.42 1.79
C LEU A 7 -38.26 -14.01 2.27
N GLY A 8 -37.57 -14.74 1.40
CA GLY A 8 -36.24 -15.29 1.69
C GLY A 8 -35.22 -14.19 2.02
N LEU A 9 -35.18 -13.12 1.24
CA LEU A 9 -34.28 -12.00 1.49
C LEU A 9 -34.61 -11.27 2.81
N GLN A 10 -35.90 -11.09 3.13
CA GLN A 10 -36.31 -10.48 4.40
C GLN A 10 -35.92 -11.33 5.62
N MET A 11 -36.05 -12.65 5.53
CA MET A 11 -35.63 -13.57 6.59
C MET A 11 -34.11 -13.59 6.73
N TYR A 12 -33.39 -13.61 5.60
CA TYR A 12 -31.93 -13.54 5.57
C TYR A 12 -31.41 -12.24 6.22
N THR A 13 -31.99 -11.09 5.86
CA THR A 13 -31.63 -9.80 6.45
C THR A 13 -31.88 -9.78 7.96
N ARG A 14 -33.04 -10.27 8.43
CA ARG A 14 -33.34 -10.35 9.88
C ARG A 14 -32.38 -11.28 10.65
N LEU A 15 -31.93 -12.36 10.02
CA LEU A 15 -30.93 -13.27 10.60
C LEU A 15 -29.56 -12.62 10.72
N LEU A 16 -29.15 -11.82 9.74
CA LEU A 16 -27.84 -11.15 9.74
C LEU A 16 -27.79 -9.90 10.63
N THR A 17 -28.89 -9.15 10.76
CA THR A 17 -28.92 -7.91 11.54
C THR A 17 -29.14 -8.13 13.04
N HIS A 18 -29.58 -9.32 13.46
CA HIS A 18 -29.76 -9.66 14.88
C HIS A 18 -28.65 -10.58 15.42
N PRO A 19 -27.77 -10.08 16.33
CA PRO A 19 -26.61 -10.83 16.82
C PRO A 19 -26.95 -12.18 17.46
N LYS A 20 -28.08 -12.26 18.18
CA LYS A 20 -28.54 -13.50 18.83
C LYS A 20 -29.01 -14.55 17.82
N LEU A 21 -29.76 -14.13 16.80
CA LEU A 21 -30.26 -15.04 15.75
C LEU A 21 -29.12 -15.53 14.87
N TYR A 22 -28.16 -14.66 14.56
CA TYR A 22 -26.92 -15.02 13.87
C TYR A 22 -26.08 -16.05 14.66
N ALA A 23 -25.89 -15.83 15.96
CA ALA A 23 -25.14 -16.78 16.80
C ALA A 23 -25.82 -18.16 16.88
N VAL A 24 -27.16 -18.18 16.94
CA VAL A 24 -27.93 -19.43 16.93
C VAL A 24 -27.81 -20.13 15.58
N SER A 25 -27.95 -19.41 14.46
CA SER A 25 -27.81 -20.01 13.12
C SER A 25 -26.41 -20.56 12.88
N GLN A 26 -25.37 -19.91 13.41
CA GLN A 26 -23.99 -20.38 13.35
C GLN A 26 -23.78 -21.68 14.13
N LYS A 27 -24.40 -21.84 15.30
CA LYS A 27 -24.37 -23.10 16.06
C LYS A 27 -25.04 -24.24 15.30
N PHE A 28 -26.22 -23.99 14.73
CA PHE A 28 -26.91 -24.99 13.92
C PHE A 28 -26.14 -25.35 12.63
N ALA A 29 -25.56 -24.36 11.95
CA ALA A 29 -24.72 -24.58 10.78
C ALA A 29 -23.45 -25.38 11.11
N SER A 30 -22.82 -25.11 12.27
CA SER A 30 -21.66 -25.88 12.74
C SER A 30 -22.02 -27.33 13.06
N LEU A 31 -23.16 -27.57 13.72
CA LEU A 31 -23.65 -28.91 14.03
C LEU A 31 -24.02 -29.68 12.76
N GLY A 32 -24.70 -29.02 11.82
CA GLY A 32 -25.03 -29.60 10.51
C GLY A 32 -23.78 -29.96 9.71
N SER A 33 -22.75 -29.10 9.72
CA SER A 33 -21.48 -29.38 9.06
C SER A 33 -20.72 -30.55 9.67
N PHE A 34 -20.84 -30.76 10.99
CA PHE A 34 -20.27 -31.92 11.68
C PHE A 34 -21.00 -33.22 11.31
N LEU A 35 -22.32 -33.18 11.15
CA LEU A 35 -23.10 -34.34 10.75
C LEU A 35 -22.80 -34.76 9.30
N LEU A 36 -22.65 -33.79 8.40
CA LEU A 36 -22.39 -34.01 6.97
C LEU A 36 -20.96 -34.49 6.69
N SER A 37 -19.99 -34.10 7.51
CA SER A 37 -18.60 -34.52 7.38
C SER A 37 -18.02 -34.69 8.78
N PRO A 38 -18.16 -35.86 9.44
CA PRO A 38 -17.71 -36.05 10.83
C PRO A 38 -16.19 -36.16 10.95
N ARG A 39 -15.50 -36.72 9.94
CA ARG A 39 -14.05 -37.01 9.97
C ARG A 39 -13.16 -36.04 9.16
N SER A 40 -13.72 -35.15 8.34
CA SER A 40 -12.93 -34.19 7.52
C SER A 40 -13.27 -32.74 7.84
N GLN A 41 -12.26 -31.87 7.93
CA GLN A 41 -12.45 -30.41 8.10
C GLN A 41 -13.13 -29.73 6.89
N TRP A 42 -13.30 -30.47 5.81
CA TRP A 42 -13.94 -30.04 4.58
C TRP A 42 -15.26 -30.80 4.38
N MET A 43 -16.31 -30.07 4.02
CA MET A 43 -17.58 -30.59 3.56
C MET A 43 -17.55 -30.70 2.04
N ARG A 44 -17.75 -31.90 1.51
CA ARG A 44 -17.90 -32.12 0.08
C ARG A 44 -19.38 -32.09 -0.28
N LEU A 45 -19.84 -31.00 -0.88
CA LEU A 45 -21.23 -30.88 -1.32
C LEU A 45 -21.34 -31.22 -2.81
N PRO A 46 -22.35 -32.00 -3.23
CA PRO A 46 -22.60 -32.24 -4.64
C PRO A 46 -22.98 -30.91 -5.32
N THR A 47 -22.49 -30.73 -6.55
CA THR A 47 -22.74 -29.52 -7.34
C THR A 47 -24.11 -29.59 -7.98
N PHE A 48 -25.07 -28.81 -7.47
CA PHE A 48 -26.40 -28.71 -8.08
C PHE A 48 -26.42 -27.84 -9.36
N THR A 49 -25.35 -27.11 -9.65
CA THR A 49 -25.28 -26.13 -10.76
C THR A 49 -24.15 -26.37 -11.77
N GLY A 50 -23.61 -27.59 -11.84
CA GLY A 50 -22.83 -28.05 -13.01
C GLY A 50 -21.37 -27.59 -13.16
N TRP A 51 -20.75 -26.98 -12.15
CA TRP A 51 -19.31 -26.71 -12.17
C TRP A 51 -18.58 -27.50 -11.08
N GLY A 52 -17.72 -28.44 -11.49
CA GLY A 52 -16.94 -29.33 -10.62
C GLY A 52 -17.67 -30.63 -10.24
N LEU A 53 -16.93 -31.65 -9.77
CA LEU A 53 -17.50 -32.92 -9.27
C LEU A 53 -18.05 -32.77 -7.83
N SER A 54 -17.47 -31.85 -7.05
CA SER A 54 -17.89 -31.48 -5.70
C SER A 54 -17.46 -30.04 -5.38
N LYS A 55 -18.18 -29.38 -4.47
CA LYS A 55 -17.72 -28.15 -3.80
C LYS A 55 -17.18 -28.51 -2.42
N ASP A 56 -15.90 -28.27 -2.23
CA ASP A 56 -15.25 -28.47 -0.94
C ASP A 56 -15.32 -27.14 -0.16
N LEU A 57 -16.19 -27.10 0.84
CA LEU A 57 -16.35 -25.94 1.73
C LEU A 57 -15.74 -26.26 3.10
N PRO A 58 -15.04 -25.29 3.73
CA PRO A 58 -14.61 -25.48 5.10
C PRO A 58 -15.83 -25.62 6.02
N ARG A 59 -15.72 -26.44 7.07
CA ARG A 59 -16.78 -26.52 8.09
C ARG A 59 -17.10 -25.15 8.68
N PHE A 60 -18.38 -24.92 8.98
CA PHE A 60 -18.78 -23.72 9.69
C PHE A 60 -18.15 -23.70 11.09
N ALA A 61 -17.47 -22.61 11.42
CA ALA A 61 -16.85 -22.46 12.73
C ALA A 61 -17.94 -22.36 13.81
N GLY A 62 -17.95 -23.28 14.78
CA GLY A 62 -18.92 -23.26 15.89
C GLY A 62 -18.71 -22.10 16.88
N LYS A 63 -17.54 -21.46 16.85
CA LYS A 63 -17.23 -20.24 17.60
C LYS A 63 -16.99 -19.06 16.66
N PRO A 64 -17.53 -17.87 16.94
CA PRO A 64 -17.25 -16.67 16.17
C PRO A 64 -15.78 -16.29 16.26
N PHE A 65 -15.29 -15.53 15.27
CA PHE A 65 -13.91 -15.06 15.21
C PHE A 65 -13.46 -14.40 16.53
N ARG A 66 -14.28 -13.50 17.09
CA ARG A 66 -13.99 -12.80 18.35
C ARG A 66 -13.76 -13.74 19.54
N GLU A 67 -14.54 -14.82 19.64
CA GLU A 67 -14.39 -15.79 20.73
C GLU A 67 -13.16 -16.68 20.52
N ARG A 68 -12.91 -17.11 19.28
CA ARG A 68 -11.69 -17.85 18.92
C ARG A 68 -10.42 -17.05 19.14
N TRP A 69 -10.50 -15.74 18.89
CA TRP A 69 -9.41 -14.79 19.09
C TRP A 69 -9.18 -14.52 20.57
N GLY A 70 -10.24 -14.22 21.34
CA GLY A 70 -10.14 -13.99 22.78
C GLY A 70 -9.74 -15.22 23.59
N SER A 71 -10.00 -16.44 23.08
CA SER A 71 -9.63 -17.70 23.73
C SER A 71 -8.28 -18.27 23.28
N LYS A 72 -7.65 -17.70 22.25
CA LYS A 72 -6.27 -18.02 21.91
C LYS A 72 -5.40 -17.13 22.80
N GLN A 73 -4.65 -17.74 23.72
CA GLN A 73 -3.41 -17.10 24.13
C GLN A 73 -2.58 -16.96 22.84
N VAL A 74 -2.57 -15.75 22.30
CA VAL A 74 -1.65 -15.36 21.23
C VAL A 74 -0.27 -15.34 21.87
N GLU A 75 0.32 -16.51 22.10
CA GLU A 75 1.71 -16.58 22.51
C GLU A 75 2.62 -16.37 21.29
N LYS A 76 3.39 -15.29 21.40
CA LYS A 76 4.83 -15.18 21.05
C LYS A 76 5.30 -14.81 19.64
N TYR A 77 4.47 -14.38 18.70
CA TYR A 77 5.00 -13.84 17.41
C TYR A 77 4.46 -12.49 16.94
N THR A 78 3.54 -11.87 17.66
CA THR A 78 3.16 -10.47 17.42
C THR A 78 3.57 -9.67 18.64
N GLY A 79 4.74 -9.03 18.57
CA GLY A 79 5.12 -8.00 19.53
C GLY A 79 4.02 -6.94 19.58
N GLY A 80 3.50 -6.72 20.79
CA GLY A 80 2.72 -5.54 21.20
C GLY A 80 1.63 -5.06 20.24
N GLN A 81 0.44 -5.63 20.31
CA GLN A 81 -0.76 -4.95 19.81
C GLN A 81 -1.64 -4.46 20.98
N VAL A 82 -1.82 -3.15 20.97
CA VAL A 82 -2.58 -2.23 21.82
C VAL A 82 -3.81 -2.85 22.51
N ASP A 83 -3.74 -2.90 23.84
CA ASP A 83 -4.88 -3.20 24.70
C ASP A 83 -5.75 -1.92 24.82
N THR A 84 -6.88 -1.88 24.10
CA THR A 84 -7.74 -0.69 23.99
C THR A 84 -8.62 -0.44 25.23
N LYS A 85 -8.31 -1.02 26.39
CA LYS A 85 -9.11 -0.83 27.62
C LYS A 85 -8.34 -0.51 28.89
N THR A 86 -7.05 -0.24 28.83
CA THR A 86 -6.36 0.30 30.01
C THR A 86 -5.39 1.37 29.58
N SER A 87 -5.72 2.61 29.89
CA SER A 87 -4.82 3.76 29.89
C SER A 87 -3.74 3.58 30.96
N LYS A 88 -2.86 2.60 30.75
CA LYS A 88 -1.56 2.51 31.39
C LYS A 88 -0.54 2.70 30.27
N GLN A 89 0.12 3.85 30.27
CA GLN A 89 1.34 4.04 29.52
C GLN A 89 2.27 2.88 29.84
N VAL A 90 2.56 2.05 28.84
CA VAL A 90 3.64 1.09 28.92
C VAL A 90 4.92 1.92 28.92
N ASN A 91 5.68 1.81 30.01
CA ASN A 91 6.98 2.47 30.11
C ASN A 91 7.92 1.78 29.12
N THR A 92 8.25 2.45 28.01
CA THR A 92 9.07 1.94 26.90
C THR A 92 10.58 1.98 27.18
N ASP A 93 10.99 2.20 28.43
CA ASP A 93 12.36 2.60 28.78
C ASP A 93 13.43 1.49 28.75
N THR A 94 13.15 0.25 28.33
CA THR A 94 14.18 -0.82 28.42
C THR A 94 14.30 -1.74 27.22
N VAL A 95 14.18 -1.22 26.00
CA VAL A 95 14.85 -1.86 24.85
C VAL A 95 15.58 -0.81 24.02
N LYS A 96 16.82 -0.51 24.44
CA LYS A 96 17.78 0.17 23.56
C LYS A 96 18.28 -0.86 22.55
N TYR A 97 17.64 -0.91 21.39
CA TYR A 97 18.34 -1.40 20.20
C TYR A 97 19.41 -0.38 19.88
N ASP A 98 20.67 -0.80 19.76
CA ASP A 98 21.76 -0.01 19.17
C ASP A 98 21.52 0.12 17.65
N ALA A 99 20.34 0.61 17.27
CA ALA A 99 20.03 0.93 15.90
C ALA A 99 20.87 2.15 15.55
N VAL A 100 21.85 1.95 14.66
CA VAL A 100 22.43 3.04 13.90
C VAL A 100 21.24 3.85 13.36
N PRO A 101 21.15 5.17 13.60
CA PRO A 101 20.05 5.96 13.07
C PRO A 101 20.16 5.94 11.55
N VAL A 102 19.42 5.03 10.92
CA VAL A 102 19.36 4.92 9.46
C VAL A 102 18.55 6.12 9.00
N SER A 103 19.14 6.95 8.14
CA SER A 103 18.40 8.06 7.53
C SER A 103 17.11 7.53 6.86
N PRO A 104 15.96 8.22 6.96
CA PRO A 104 14.72 7.77 6.35
C PRO A 104 14.87 7.47 4.85
N VAL A 105 15.65 8.27 4.13
CA VAL A 105 16.00 8.07 2.72
C VAL A 105 16.72 6.73 2.52
N SER A 106 17.71 6.40 3.36
CA SER A 106 18.46 5.14 3.25
C SER A 106 17.60 3.92 3.56
N LEU A 107 16.71 4.02 4.56
CA LEU A 107 15.80 2.93 4.90
C LEU A 107 14.80 2.71 3.75
N PHE A 108 14.14 3.78 3.29
CA PHE A 108 13.26 3.76 2.12
C PHE A 108 13.94 3.13 0.90
N THR A 109 15.17 3.54 0.62
CA THR A 109 15.95 3.02 -0.53
C THR A 109 16.19 1.52 -0.39
N THR A 110 16.50 1.05 0.81
CA THR A 110 16.77 -0.37 1.10
C THR A 110 15.51 -1.20 0.92
N GLU A 111 14.40 -0.77 1.51
CA GLU A 111 13.12 -1.50 1.47
C GLU A 111 12.53 -1.54 0.05
N LEU A 112 12.51 -0.40 -0.66
CA LEU A 112 12.00 -0.36 -2.03
C LEU A 112 12.87 -1.19 -2.98
N SER A 113 14.20 -1.17 -2.80
CA SER A 113 15.12 -2.01 -3.58
C SER A 113 14.91 -3.50 -3.29
N ALA A 114 14.61 -3.88 -2.04
CA ALA A 114 14.26 -5.26 -1.68
C ALA A 114 12.99 -5.75 -2.39
N LEU A 115 12.08 -4.83 -2.73
CA LEU A 115 10.86 -5.06 -3.50
C LEU A 115 11.08 -4.95 -5.03
N SER A 116 12.34 -4.87 -5.47
CA SER A 116 12.73 -4.70 -6.88
C SER A 116 12.26 -3.38 -7.51
N GLY A 117 12.06 -2.35 -6.68
CA GLY A 117 11.99 -0.98 -7.17
C GLY A 117 13.37 -0.37 -7.35
N HIS A 118 13.44 0.73 -8.09
CA HIS A 118 14.69 1.44 -8.37
C HIS A 118 14.62 2.85 -7.76
N VAL A 119 15.71 3.28 -7.11
CA VAL A 119 15.78 4.60 -6.47
C VAL A 119 16.96 5.39 -7.00
N TYR A 120 16.73 6.65 -7.33
CA TYR A 120 17.72 7.60 -7.83
C TYR A 120 17.67 8.87 -7.00
N GLN A 121 18.80 9.32 -6.47
CA GLN A 121 18.86 10.62 -5.81
C GLN A 121 19.26 11.69 -6.81
N THR A 122 18.55 12.82 -6.80
CA THR A 122 18.79 13.92 -7.75
C THR A 122 18.49 15.28 -7.14
N LYS A 123 19.16 16.32 -7.64
CA LYS A 123 18.82 17.72 -7.38
C LYS A 123 17.90 18.32 -8.44
N HIS A 124 17.85 17.69 -9.62
CA HIS A 124 17.16 18.19 -10.80
C HIS A 124 16.31 17.06 -11.39
N PRO A 125 15.12 16.78 -10.81
CA PRO A 125 14.32 15.62 -11.17
C PRO A 125 13.97 15.59 -12.66
N THR A 126 13.60 16.73 -13.26
CA THR A 126 13.26 16.78 -14.68
C THR A 126 14.42 16.39 -15.59
N GLN A 127 15.63 16.88 -15.32
CA GLN A 127 16.80 16.56 -16.13
C GLN A 127 17.17 15.08 -16.00
N SER A 128 17.18 14.53 -14.79
CA SER A 128 17.49 13.12 -14.55
C SER A 128 16.46 12.18 -15.16
N ILE A 129 15.17 12.56 -15.15
CA ILE A 129 14.12 11.78 -15.79
C ILE A 129 14.25 11.84 -17.32
N ILE A 130 14.56 13.00 -17.91
CA ILE A 130 14.86 13.11 -19.34
C ILE A 130 15.99 12.17 -19.74
N GLU A 131 17.09 12.16 -18.98
CA GLU A 131 18.23 11.26 -19.22
C GLU A 131 17.81 9.79 -19.15
N PHE A 132 16.98 9.42 -18.17
CA PHE A 132 16.42 8.08 -18.08
C PHE A 132 15.57 7.72 -19.31
N LEU A 133 14.64 8.60 -19.71
CA LEU A 133 13.75 8.37 -20.85
C LEU A 133 14.53 8.22 -22.16
N VAL A 134 15.51 9.10 -22.40
CA VAL A 134 16.39 9.05 -23.56
C VAL A 134 17.21 7.76 -23.58
N SER A 135 17.75 7.33 -22.45
CA SER A 135 18.53 6.08 -22.35
C SER A 135 17.72 4.83 -22.71
N ARG A 136 16.40 4.88 -22.52
CA ARG A 136 15.46 3.80 -22.82
C ARG A 136 14.76 3.97 -24.18
N ASN A 137 15.11 4.99 -24.95
CA ASN A 137 14.48 5.36 -26.22
C ASN A 137 12.95 5.58 -26.09
N ILE A 138 12.53 6.23 -25.01
CA ILE A 138 11.12 6.55 -24.73
C ILE A 138 10.88 8.01 -25.10
N GLN A 139 9.91 8.25 -25.97
CA GLN A 139 9.61 9.57 -26.52
C GLN A 139 8.24 10.11 -26.13
N LYS A 140 7.35 9.27 -25.57
CA LYS A 140 6.00 9.66 -25.17
C LYS A 140 5.70 9.18 -23.75
N ILE A 141 5.22 10.09 -22.91
CA ILE A 141 4.91 9.82 -21.49
C ILE A 141 3.51 10.29 -21.11
N LEU A 142 2.92 9.65 -20.11
CA LEU A 142 1.71 10.08 -19.44
C LEU A 142 2.15 10.88 -18.22
N LEU A 143 1.91 12.18 -18.23
CA LEU A 143 2.42 13.11 -17.23
C LEU A 143 1.28 13.56 -16.32
N GLU A 144 1.48 13.53 -15.01
CA GLU A 144 0.58 14.21 -14.08
C GLU A 144 0.83 15.73 -14.12
N PRO A 145 -0.21 16.59 -14.09
CA PRO A 145 -0.04 18.04 -14.13
C PRO A 145 0.89 18.59 -13.04
N ASN A 146 1.71 19.60 -13.39
CA ASN A 146 2.67 20.25 -12.48
C ASN A 146 3.75 19.32 -11.89
N THR A 147 4.09 18.24 -12.60
CA THR A 147 5.10 17.26 -12.14
C THR A 147 6.50 17.55 -12.65
N LEU A 148 6.63 17.90 -13.94
CA LEU A 148 7.91 18.16 -14.59
C LEU A 148 7.88 19.51 -15.32
N ASP A 149 9.06 20.09 -15.56
CA ASP A 149 9.19 21.26 -16.44
C ASP A 149 8.95 20.85 -17.90
N GLU A 150 7.75 21.18 -18.39
CA GLU A 150 7.30 20.92 -19.76
C GLU A 150 8.23 21.54 -20.82
N SER A 151 8.87 22.68 -20.53
CA SER A 151 9.76 23.33 -21.48
C SER A 151 11.04 22.55 -21.70
N LEU A 152 11.54 21.87 -20.66
CA LEU A 152 12.70 20.98 -20.76
C LEU A 152 12.35 19.69 -21.50
N LEU A 153 11.17 19.13 -21.24
CA LEU A 153 10.67 17.96 -21.97
C LEU A 153 10.56 18.23 -23.47
N GLN A 154 9.98 19.37 -23.86
CA GLN A 154 9.87 19.77 -25.27
C GLN A 154 11.25 19.95 -25.94
N LYS A 155 12.22 20.57 -25.25
CA LYS A 155 13.59 20.72 -25.76
C LYS A 155 14.30 19.39 -25.95
N ALA A 156 13.95 18.39 -25.16
CA ALA A 156 14.47 17.03 -25.27
C ALA A 156 13.69 16.15 -26.26
N ASN A 157 12.73 16.72 -27.00
CA ASN A 157 11.84 16.01 -27.91
C ASN A 157 11.03 14.89 -27.23
N ILE A 158 10.66 15.06 -25.96
CA ILE A 158 9.76 14.17 -25.23
C ILE A 158 8.34 14.73 -25.32
N GLU A 159 7.45 13.98 -25.98
CA GLU A 159 6.02 14.24 -26.00
C GLU A 159 5.40 13.82 -24.66
N PHE A 160 4.48 14.63 -24.14
CA PHE A 160 3.71 14.31 -22.93
C PHE A 160 2.23 14.56 -23.16
N THR A 161 1.40 13.77 -22.49
CA THR A 161 -0.06 13.95 -22.46
C THR A 161 -0.58 13.79 -21.04
N TYR A 162 -1.73 14.40 -20.78
CA TYR A 162 -2.49 14.27 -19.53
C TYR A 162 -3.61 13.23 -19.65
N GLU A 163 -3.89 12.78 -20.86
CA GLU A 163 -4.97 11.84 -21.15
C GLU A 163 -4.44 10.40 -21.19
N THR A 164 -5.25 9.46 -20.71
CA THR A 164 -4.89 8.05 -20.70
C THR A 164 -4.85 7.48 -22.12
N ASP A 165 -3.72 6.87 -22.47
CA ASP A 165 -3.52 6.18 -23.74
C ASP A 165 -2.82 4.83 -23.45
N PRO A 166 -3.42 3.68 -23.80
CA PRO A 166 -2.85 2.36 -23.50
C PRO A 166 -1.54 2.07 -24.25
N GLN A 167 -1.18 2.87 -25.24
CA GLN A 167 0.11 2.74 -25.94
C GLN A 167 1.27 3.41 -25.19
N ILE A 168 0.96 4.23 -24.18
CA ILE A 168 1.98 4.92 -23.39
C ILE A 168 2.53 3.97 -22.34
N LEU A 169 3.85 3.74 -22.40
CA LEU A 169 4.54 2.79 -21.54
C LEU A 169 4.99 3.39 -20.20
N VAL A 170 5.15 4.71 -20.12
CA VAL A 170 5.66 5.39 -18.91
C VAL A 170 4.65 6.38 -18.39
N GLY A 171 4.36 6.29 -17.10
CA GLY A 171 3.65 7.32 -16.35
C GLY A 171 4.56 8.00 -15.35
N VAL A 172 4.42 9.31 -15.22
CA VAL A 172 5.21 10.14 -14.30
C VAL A 172 4.28 10.88 -13.35
N THR A 173 4.50 10.71 -12.04
CA THR A 173 3.68 11.30 -10.98
C THR A 173 4.51 12.03 -9.94
N ASN A 174 3.84 12.89 -9.18
CA ASN A 174 4.36 13.44 -7.93
C ASN A 174 3.83 12.62 -6.74
N ALA A 175 4.74 12.01 -5.98
CA ALA A 175 4.39 11.35 -4.74
C ALA A 175 3.93 12.37 -3.69
N LEU A 176 2.85 12.04 -2.97
CA LEU A 176 2.44 12.80 -1.79
C LEU A 176 3.46 12.64 -0.65
N CYS A 177 3.88 11.40 -0.40
CA CYS A 177 4.93 11.08 0.57
C CYS A 177 5.52 9.68 0.28
N GLY A 178 6.62 9.35 0.94
CA GLY A 178 7.20 8.00 0.96
C GLY A 178 7.14 7.39 2.37
N LEU A 179 7.09 6.07 2.48
CA LEU A 179 7.14 5.34 3.75
C LEU A 179 8.47 4.59 3.86
N ALA A 180 9.29 4.96 4.84
CA ALA A 180 10.62 4.41 4.99
C ALA A 180 10.59 2.92 5.37
N ASP A 181 9.73 2.52 6.31
CA ASP A 181 9.62 1.17 6.84
C ASP A 181 9.17 0.10 5.83
N THR A 182 8.41 0.49 4.81
CA THR A 182 7.90 -0.43 3.78
C THR A 182 8.44 -0.15 2.38
N GLY A 183 9.19 0.94 2.19
CA GLY A 183 9.64 1.38 0.87
C GLY A 183 8.48 1.77 -0.05
N SER A 184 7.37 2.25 0.49
CA SER A 184 6.15 2.53 -0.28
C SER A 184 6.07 3.99 -0.71
N VAL A 185 5.56 4.24 -1.91
CA VAL A 185 5.18 5.57 -2.39
C VAL A 185 3.68 5.76 -2.17
N LEU A 186 3.28 6.91 -1.64
CA LEU A 186 1.88 7.28 -1.48
C LEU A 186 1.48 8.31 -2.53
N GLU A 187 0.40 8.03 -3.25
CA GLU A 187 -0.31 8.98 -4.09
C GLU A 187 -1.75 9.13 -3.59
N ALA A 188 -2.31 10.34 -3.63
CA ALA A 188 -3.67 10.57 -3.18
C ALA A 188 -4.36 11.69 -3.97
N ASP A 189 -5.67 11.54 -4.14
CA ASP A 189 -6.49 12.31 -5.08
C ASP A 189 -5.94 12.30 -6.53
N GLY A 190 -6.61 13.00 -7.44
CA GLY A 190 -6.17 13.12 -8.83
C GLY A 190 -6.51 11.94 -9.75
N ALA A 191 -6.01 12.03 -10.98
CA ALA A 191 -6.10 10.96 -11.96
C ALA A 191 -4.93 9.99 -11.74
N LEU A 192 -5.11 9.04 -10.81
CA LEU A 192 -4.15 7.98 -10.44
C LEU A 192 -3.78 7.02 -11.59
N HIS A 193 -4.19 7.33 -12.82
CA HIS A 193 -3.95 6.52 -14.00
C HIS A 193 -2.47 6.47 -14.37
N ALA A 194 -1.72 7.54 -14.14
CA ALA A 194 -0.29 7.61 -14.46
C ALA A 194 0.56 6.62 -13.63
N SER A 195 0.13 6.27 -12.42
CA SER A 195 0.83 5.26 -11.60
C SER A 195 0.27 3.84 -11.74
N LEU A 196 -0.89 3.67 -12.38
CA LEU A 196 -1.60 2.38 -12.43
C LEU A 196 -1.64 1.73 -13.82
N LEU A 197 -1.72 2.52 -14.90
CA LEU A 197 -1.91 1.99 -16.26
C LEU A 197 -0.59 1.70 -17.00
N PRO A 198 0.41 2.59 -16.97
CA PRO A 198 1.64 2.38 -17.73
C PRO A 198 2.48 1.21 -17.18
N GLU A 199 3.29 0.61 -18.05
CA GLU A 199 4.17 -0.49 -17.65
C GLU A 199 5.31 -0.04 -16.73
N ILE A 200 5.73 1.21 -16.85
CA ILE A 200 6.79 1.82 -16.04
C ILE A 200 6.20 3.00 -15.30
N HIS A 201 6.29 2.97 -13.97
CA HIS A 201 5.91 4.09 -13.12
C HIS A 201 7.15 4.83 -12.63
N ILE A 202 7.21 6.13 -12.91
CA ILE A 202 8.22 7.05 -12.39
C ILE A 202 7.55 7.96 -11.36
N ALA A 203 7.97 7.87 -10.10
CA ALA A 203 7.49 8.76 -9.05
C ALA A 203 8.58 9.75 -8.63
N ILE A 204 8.23 11.03 -8.54
CA ILE A 204 9.09 12.05 -7.95
C ILE A 204 8.73 12.17 -6.47
N LEU A 205 9.73 12.05 -5.61
CA LEU A 205 9.54 12.06 -4.16
C LEU A 205 10.50 13.06 -3.53
N LYS A 206 10.03 13.99 -2.71
CA LYS A 206 10.94 14.87 -1.98
C LYS A 206 11.50 14.14 -0.77
N SER A 207 12.80 14.26 -0.55
CA SER A 207 13.50 13.67 0.59
C SER A 207 12.84 13.99 1.94
N LYS A 208 12.34 15.23 2.11
CA LYS A 208 11.64 15.69 3.33
C LYS A 208 10.25 15.07 3.54
N ASP A 209 9.63 14.58 2.47
CA ASP A 209 8.29 13.98 2.50
C ASP A 209 8.39 12.44 2.68
N ILE A 210 9.55 11.93 3.09
CA ILE A 210 9.72 10.52 3.49
C ILE A 210 9.42 10.41 4.97
N LEU A 211 8.30 9.76 5.27
CA LEU A 211 7.81 9.52 6.61
C LEU A 211 8.34 8.18 7.16
N PRO A 212 8.49 8.04 8.49
CA PRO A 212 8.96 6.80 9.10
C PRO A 212 8.06 5.60 8.82
N SER A 213 6.73 5.80 8.89
CA SER A 213 5.78 4.68 8.87
C SER A 213 4.40 5.03 8.30
N LEU A 214 3.62 4.00 8.00
CA LEU A 214 2.23 4.15 7.55
C LEU A 214 1.36 4.97 8.52
N SER A 215 1.56 4.84 9.85
CA SER A 215 0.75 5.58 10.82
C SER A 215 0.89 7.09 10.69
N ASP A 216 2.06 7.56 10.26
CA ASP A 216 2.32 8.98 10.03
C ASP A 216 1.61 9.49 8.77
N ALA A 217 1.45 8.62 7.76
CA ALA A 217 0.82 8.96 6.48
C ALA A 217 -0.70 8.86 6.47
N ILE A 218 -1.30 8.07 7.38
CA ILE A 218 -2.77 7.92 7.47
C ILE A 218 -3.45 9.27 7.68
N ASP A 219 -2.83 10.17 8.45
CA ASP A 219 -3.37 11.49 8.73
C ASP A 219 -3.42 12.38 7.48
N LEU A 220 -2.49 12.20 6.54
CA LEU A 220 -2.45 12.94 5.27
C LEU A 220 -3.58 12.57 4.31
N VAL A 221 -4.17 11.39 4.48
CA VAL A 221 -5.19 10.84 3.57
C VAL A 221 -6.61 10.85 4.11
N LYS A 222 -6.83 11.33 5.34
CA LYS A 222 -8.15 11.34 5.99
C LYS A 222 -9.26 12.02 5.18
N ASP A 223 -8.93 13.13 4.52
CA ASP A 223 -9.88 13.91 3.74
C ASP A 223 -9.77 13.66 2.22
N LYS A 224 -9.01 12.62 1.81
CA LYS A 224 -8.75 12.27 0.42
C LYS A 224 -9.80 11.29 -0.09
N LYS A 225 -10.19 11.41 -1.37
CA LYS A 225 -11.21 10.53 -1.98
C LYS A 225 -10.65 9.15 -2.33
N ALA A 226 -9.36 9.11 -2.66
CA ALA A 226 -8.63 7.90 -2.98
C ALA A 226 -7.16 8.08 -2.55
N ALA A 227 -6.55 6.98 -2.10
CA ALA A 227 -5.15 6.92 -1.75
C ALA A 227 -4.60 5.56 -2.21
N VAL A 228 -3.42 5.57 -2.82
CA VAL A 228 -2.74 4.39 -3.35
C VAL A 228 -1.36 4.31 -2.75
N PHE A 229 -1.09 3.20 -2.07
CA PHE A 229 0.23 2.88 -1.53
C PHE A 229 0.91 1.89 -2.47
N ILE A 230 1.93 2.35 -3.17
CA ILE A 230 2.65 1.61 -4.20
C ILE A 230 3.93 1.05 -3.58
N THR A 231 4.02 -0.27 -3.43
CA THR A 231 5.05 -0.96 -2.64
C THR A 231 5.84 -1.90 -3.56
N GLY A 232 6.58 -1.31 -4.49
CA GLY A 232 7.26 -2.04 -5.56
C GLY A 232 6.39 -2.27 -6.81
N PRO A 233 6.93 -2.99 -7.82
CA PRO A 233 6.18 -3.38 -9.01
C PRO A 233 4.95 -4.23 -8.70
N SER A 234 3.93 -4.16 -9.55
CA SER A 234 2.72 -4.96 -9.43
C SER A 234 3.04 -6.45 -9.62
N ARG A 235 2.70 -7.27 -8.64
CA ARG A 235 2.89 -8.74 -8.68
C ARG A 235 1.59 -9.44 -8.37
N THR A 236 1.23 -10.43 -9.17
CA THR A 236 0.08 -11.29 -8.91
C THR A 236 0.52 -12.75 -9.01
N ALA A 237 0.24 -13.53 -7.97
CA ALA A 237 0.54 -14.96 -7.89
C ALA A 237 -0.70 -15.84 -8.16
N ASP A 238 -1.79 -15.24 -8.66
CA ASP A 238 -3.13 -15.82 -8.71
C ASP A 238 -3.39 -16.73 -9.95
N ILE A 239 -2.37 -16.98 -10.77
CA ILE A 239 -2.49 -17.90 -11.92
C ILE A 239 -1.39 -18.95 -11.79
N GLU A 240 -1.80 -20.19 -11.53
CA GLU A 240 -0.96 -21.40 -11.63
C GLU A 240 0.29 -21.43 -10.72
N MET A 241 0.29 -20.71 -9.59
CA MET A 241 1.44 -20.59 -8.66
C MET A 241 2.71 -20.01 -9.30
N THR A 242 2.60 -19.38 -10.47
CA THR A 242 3.72 -18.68 -11.11
C THR A 242 3.59 -17.19 -10.85
N LEU A 243 4.65 -16.57 -10.33
CA LEU A 243 4.69 -15.12 -10.13
C LEU A 243 4.62 -14.42 -11.49
N THR A 244 3.51 -13.75 -11.76
CA THR A 244 3.37 -12.89 -12.93
C THR A 244 3.50 -11.44 -12.49
N ILE A 245 4.42 -10.71 -13.11
CA ILE A 245 4.68 -9.28 -12.82
C ILE A 245 3.92 -8.44 -13.85
N GLY A 246 3.21 -7.40 -13.37
CA GLY A 246 2.57 -6.37 -14.20
C GLY A 246 1.24 -6.75 -14.85
N VAL A 247 0.45 -7.64 -14.24
CA VAL A 247 -0.89 -8.00 -14.75
C VAL A 247 -1.92 -6.88 -14.49
N HIS A 248 -1.80 -6.21 -13.34
CA HIS A 248 -2.78 -5.23 -12.85
C HIS A 248 -2.14 -3.91 -12.40
N GLY A 249 -0.94 -3.58 -12.90
CA GLY A 249 -0.22 -2.36 -12.58
C GLY A 249 1.19 -2.35 -13.19
N PRO A 250 2.04 -1.37 -12.84
CA PRO A 250 3.38 -1.23 -13.41
C PRO A 250 4.25 -2.47 -13.21
N LYS A 251 5.03 -2.83 -14.25
CA LYS A 251 6.07 -3.86 -14.23
C LYS A 251 7.38 -3.35 -13.60
N GLU A 252 7.63 -2.04 -13.70
CA GLU A 252 8.80 -1.37 -13.14
C GLU A 252 8.35 -0.14 -12.34
N ILE A 253 9.03 0.14 -11.23
CA ILE A 253 8.87 1.37 -10.46
C ILE A 253 10.24 2.03 -10.27
N HIS A 254 10.31 3.32 -10.59
CA HIS A 254 11.49 4.17 -10.45
C HIS A 254 11.15 5.39 -9.61
N VAL A 255 11.84 5.59 -8.49
CA VAL A 255 11.64 6.74 -7.60
C VAL A 255 12.82 7.67 -7.70
N PHE A 256 12.57 8.91 -8.13
CA PHE A 256 13.56 9.99 -8.14
C PHE A 256 13.38 10.84 -6.89
N ILE A 257 14.32 10.72 -5.96
CA ILE A 257 14.33 11.45 -4.70
C ILE A 257 14.96 12.83 -4.92
N GLU A 258 14.17 13.88 -4.75
CA GLU A 258 14.62 15.27 -4.79
C GLU A 258 15.22 15.67 -3.43
N ASN A 259 16.53 15.90 -3.42
CA ASN A 259 17.27 16.35 -2.25
C ASN A 259 17.27 17.89 -2.19
N GLN A 260 16.76 18.49 -1.11
CA GLN A 260 16.98 19.92 -0.85
C GLN A 260 18.30 20.07 -0.08
N GLU A 261 19.15 21.03 -0.47
CA GLU A 261 20.33 21.38 0.33
C GLU A 261 19.85 21.91 1.69
N GLU A 262 20.36 21.33 2.79
CA GLU A 262 20.33 22.01 4.07
C GLU A 262 21.13 23.31 3.91
N GLU A 263 20.44 24.44 3.92
CA GLU A 263 21.08 25.75 4.06
C GLU A 263 21.77 25.73 5.44
N ILE A 264 23.06 25.40 5.45
CA ILE A 264 23.89 25.43 6.66
C ILE A 264 23.89 26.89 7.11
N ALA A 265 23.08 27.18 8.13
CA ALA A 265 23.11 28.44 8.83
C ALA A 265 24.56 28.67 9.29
N SER A 266 25.23 29.63 8.64
CA SER A 266 26.60 29.99 8.94
C SER A 266 26.69 30.41 10.42
N PRO A 267 27.71 29.96 11.18
CA PRO A 267 27.85 30.37 12.57
C PRO A 267 28.04 31.89 12.60
N ASN A 268 27.15 32.59 13.31
CA ASN A 268 27.29 34.03 13.57
C ASN A 268 28.69 34.31 14.12
N GLU A 269 29.53 34.99 13.34
CA GLU A 269 30.70 35.70 13.85
C GLU A 269 30.21 36.79 14.80
N HIS A 270 30.26 36.51 16.11
CA HIS A 270 30.21 37.56 17.13
C HIS A 270 31.49 38.39 17.01
N SER A 271 31.36 39.49 16.29
CA SER A 271 32.36 40.56 16.23
C SER A 271 32.70 41.00 17.65
N SER A 272 33.98 40.87 17.99
CA SER A 272 34.59 41.49 19.13
C SER A 272 34.61 43.00 18.89
N GLN A 273 33.73 43.75 19.55
CA GLN A 273 33.92 45.19 19.72
C GLN A 273 34.54 45.42 21.09
N THR A 274 35.86 45.61 21.06
CA THR A 274 36.60 46.49 21.96
C THR A 274 35.86 47.82 22.07
N ASP A 275 35.51 48.23 23.30
CA ASP A 275 35.33 49.65 23.59
C ASP A 275 36.14 50.03 24.83
N THR A 276 37.25 50.70 24.53
CA THR A 276 38.06 51.49 25.44
C THR A 276 37.44 52.88 25.56
N ARG A 277 36.91 53.23 26.74
CA ARG A 277 37.17 54.50 27.45
C ARG A 277 36.43 54.58 28.78
#